data_AF-A0A7S3WSR6-F1
#
_entry.id   AF-A0A7S3WSR6-F1
#
_cell.length_a   1.000
_cell.length_b   1.000
_cell.length_c   1.000
_cell.angle_alpha   90.00
_cell.angle_beta   90.00
_cell.angle_gamma   90.00
#
_symmetry.space_group_name_H-M   'P 1'
#
loop_
_entity.id
_entity.type
_entity.pdbx_description
1 polymer ?
#
loop_
_entity_poly.entity_id
_entity_poly.type
_entity_poly.pdbx_seq_one_letter_code
_entity_poly.pdbx_strand_id
1 'polypeptide(L)'
;EKLVEEWHKCENEYAVLTTYIQKIEMVHEDGSVENVNGHHEVPHLCQSGWSYADQRLVRNAATGYSWMLETPKLTHLWGAGLSFSKCHAEINVPYDPNHNQVFDGEEFSRATRLWTAGYDMY
;
A
#
# COMPACT_ATOMS: atom_id res chain seq x y z
N GLU A 1 -7.01 10.57 13.76
CA GLU A 1 -8.40 10.74 13.27
C GLU A 1 -8.49 10.52 11.77
N LYS A 2 -7.79 11.33 10.95
CA LYS A 2 -7.79 11.24 9.47
C LYS A 2 -7.69 9.83 8.85
N LEU A 3 -6.75 8.98 9.29
CA LEU A 3 -6.62 7.61 8.75
C LEU A 3 -7.84 6.69 9.04
N VAL A 4 -8.46 6.87 10.20
CA VAL A 4 -9.66 6.10 10.58
C VAL A 4 -10.85 6.55 9.73
N GLU A 5 -10.97 7.85 9.49
CA GLU A 5 -12.00 8.42 8.61
C GLU A 5 -11.83 7.93 7.16
N GLU A 6 -10.61 7.95 6.62
CA GLU A 6 -10.33 7.38 5.29
C GLU A 6 -10.65 5.88 5.22
N TRP A 7 -10.31 5.12 6.28
CA TRP A 7 -10.66 3.69 6.32
C TRP A 7 -12.18 3.48 6.31
N HIS A 8 -12.94 4.31 7.03
CA HIS A 8 -14.41 4.26 7.00
C HIS A 8 -14.99 4.55 5.60
N LYS A 9 -14.38 5.46 4.83
CA LYS A 9 -14.80 5.75 3.44
C LYS A 9 -14.62 4.57 2.48
N CYS A 10 -13.83 3.55 2.84
CA CYS A 10 -13.70 2.35 2.03
C CYS A 10 -14.98 1.50 2.03
N GLU A 11 -15.87 1.70 3.03
CA GLU A 11 -17.11 0.95 3.21
C GLU A 11 -16.92 -0.58 3.17
N ASN A 12 -15.76 -1.06 3.63
CA ASN A 12 -15.33 -2.45 3.56
C ASN A 12 -14.63 -2.86 4.86
N GLU A 13 -15.22 -3.82 5.58
CA GLU A 13 -14.68 -4.33 6.86
C GLU A 13 -13.29 -4.97 6.70
N TYR A 14 -12.98 -5.47 5.52
CA TYR A 14 -11.72 -6.11 5.18
C TYR A 14 -10.77 -5.17 4.39
N ALA A 15 -11.00 -3.86 4.44
CA ALA A 15 -10.13 -2.88 3.80
C ALA A 15 -8.75 -2.78 4.46
N VAL A 16 -7.73 -2.72 3.62
CA VAL A 16 -6.34 -2.42 3.98
C VAL A 16 -5.88 -1.19 3.22
N LEU A 17 -5.78 -0.06 3.91
CA LEU A 17 -5.16 1.15 3.36
C LEU A 17 -3.66 0.95 3.29
N THR A 18 -3.05 1.05 2.11
CA THR A 18 -1.65 0.74 1.92
C THR A 18 -1.01 1.50 0.77
N THR A 19 0.17 2.06 1.01
CA THR A 19 0.93 2.77 -0.04
C THR A 19 2.38 2.97 0.35
N TYR A 20 3.18 3.55 -0.56
CA TYR A 20 4.46 4.13 -0.21
C TYR A 20 4.30 5.59 0.19
N ILE A 21 4.91 5.95 1.31
CA ILE A 21 4.90 7.33 1.78
C ILE A 21 5.95 8.16 1.03
N GLN A 22 5.62 9.45 0.84
CA GLN A 22 6.52 10.43 0.28
C GLN A 22 7.74 10.66 1.18
N LYS A 23 8.80 11.19 0.60
CA LYS A 23 9.99 11.62 1.34
C LYS A 23 9.61 12.74 2.31
N ILE A 24 10.21 12.74 3.51
CA ILE A 24 9.88 13.71 4.55
C ILE A 24 10.18 15.15 4.11
N GLU A 25 11.17 15.35 3.24
CA GLU A 25 11.55 16.67 2.72
C GLU A 25 10.49 17.26 1.77
N MET A 26 9.54 16.45 1.30
CA MET A 26 8.42 16.89 0.46
C MET A 26 7.15 17.18 1.27
N VAL A 27 7.21 17.01 2.60
CA VAL A 27 6.10 17.30 3.50
C VAL A 27 6.30 18.71 4.06
N HIS A 28 5.35 19.60 3.80
CA HIS A 28 5.34 20.95 4.35
C HIS A 28 5.06 20.93 5.87
N GLU A 29 5.35 22.04 6.56
CA GLU A 29 5.16 22.14 8.02
C GLU A 29 3.70 21.91 8.46
N ASP A 30 2.73 22.20 7.58
CA ASP A 30 1.30 21.96 7.82
C ASP A 30 0.86 20.51 7.53
N GLY A 31 1.79 19.66 7.10
CA GLY A 31 1.57 18.26 6.75
C GLY A 31 1.02 18.05 5.33
N SER A 32 0.87 19.12 4.54
CA SER A 32 0.54 19.00 3.12
C SER A 32 1.74 18.48 2.32
N VAL A 33 1.46 17.86 1.18
CA VAL A 33 2.49 17.38 0.25
C VAL A 33 2.14 17.93 -1.12
N GLU A 34 3.00 18.79 -1.67
CA GLU A 34 2.98 19.08 -3.10
C GLU A 34 3.86 18.04 -3.80
N ASN A 35 3.30 17.33 -4.78
CA ASN A 35 4.12 16.47 -5.62
C ASN A 35 5.07 17.32 -6.49
N VAL A 36 5.96 16.66 -7.23
CA VAL A 36 6.90 17.33 -8.17
C VAL A 36 6.21 18.17 -9.26
N ASN A 37 4.89 18.02 -9.46
CA ASN A 37 4.10 18.71 -10.47
C ASN A 37 3.17 19.80 -9.88
N GLY A 38 3.23 20.10 -8.57
CA GLY A 38 2.38 21.09 -7.92
C GLY A 38 0.89 20.71 -7.84
N HIS A 39 0.58 19.41 -7.93
CA HIS A 39 -0.77 18.86 -7.83
C HIS A 39 -0.92 18.02 -6.55
N HIS A 40 -2.13 18.00 -6.01
CA HIS A 40 -2.50 17.05 -4.96
C HIS A 40 -2.69 15.67 -5.60
N GLU A 41 -1.61 14.91 -5.62
CA GLU A 41 -1.56 13.53 -6.11
C GLU A 41 -1.26 12.58 -4.96
N VAL A 42 -1.95 11.45 -4.97
CA VAL A 42 -1.73 10.37 -4.00
C VAL A 42 -1.04 9.18 -4.66
N PRO A 43 -0.01 8.60 -4.04
CA PRO A 43 0.69 7.45 -4.60
C PRO A 43 -0.25 6.24 -4.74
N HIS A 44 -0.27 5.61 -5.92
CA HIS A 44 -1.14 4.48 -6.23
C HIS A 44 -0.36 3.32 -6.86
N LEU A 45 -0.44 2.13 -6.25
CA LEU A 45 0.37 0.96 -6.61
C LEU A 45 -0.31 0.08 -7.68
N CYS A 46 -0.23 0.47 -8.94
CA CYS A 46 -0.93 -0.20 -10.04
C CYS A 46 -0.06 -1.07 -10.96
N GLN A 47 1.25 -1.17 -10.71
CA GLN A 47 2.19 -1.87 -11.59
C GLN A 47 3.09 -2.80 -10.80
N SER A 48 3.27 -4.01 -11.30
CA SER A 48 4.24 -4.99 -10.80
C SER A 48 5.28 -5.33 -11.87
N GLY A 49 6.40 -5.85 -11.43
CA GLY A 49 7.48 -6.33 -12.27
C GLY A 49 8.24 -7.49 -11.61
N TRP A 50 9.41 -7.81 -12.16
CA TRP A 50 10.27 -8.86 -11.64
C TRP A 50 11.45 -8.27 -10.87
N SER A 51 11.91 -8.98 -9.83
CA SER A 51 13.06 -8.62 -8.99
C SER A 51 14.31 -8.32 -9.81
N TYR A 52 15.01 -7.22 -9.50
CA TYR A 52 16.20 -6.81 -10.26
C TYR A 52 17.36 -7.80 -10.14
N ALA A 53 17.49 -8.46 -8.99
CA ALA A 53 18.62 -9.34 -8.70
C ALA A 53 18.56 -10.67 -9.47
N ASP A 54 17.40 -11.34 -9.48
CA ASP A 54 17.27 -12.70 -9.99
C ASP A 54 16.08 -12.93 -10.93
N GLN A 55 15.21 -11.94 -11.14
CA GLN A 55 14.01 -11.97 -12.00
C GLN A 55 13.05 -13.13 -11.66
N ARG A 56 13.04 -13.59 -10.40
CA ARG A 56 12.21 -14.73 -9.95
C ARG A 56 11.09 -14.34 -9.00
N LEU A 57 11.16 -13.15 -8.44
CA LEU A 57 10.21 -12.67 -7.44
C LEU A 57 9.41 -11.53 -8.03
N VAL A 58 8.12 -11.51 -7.74
CA VAL A 58 7.25 -10.39 -8.12
C VAL A 58 7.54 -9.23 -7.19
N ARG A 59 7.74 -8.05 -7.76
CA ARG A 59 7.99 -6.81 -7.04
C ARG A 59 6.97 -5.76 -7.44
N ASN A 60 6.58 -4.89 -6.52
CA ASN A 60 5.93 -3.64 -6.88
C ASN A 60 6.87 -2.83 -7.78
N ALA A 61 6.36 -2.34 -8.92
CA ALA A 61 7.11 -1.45 -9.79
C ALA A 61 7.14 -0.02 -9.20
N ALA A 62 7.53 0.97 -10.01
CA ALA A 62 7.43 2.37 -9.59
C ALA A 62 5.97 2.76 -9.31
N THR A 63 5.77 3.57 -8.27
CA THR A 63 4.45 4.08 -7.92
C THR A 63 3.90 4.97 -9.03
N GLY A 64 2.66 4.73 -9.43
CA GLY A 64 1.88 5.68 -10.19
C GLY A 64 1.24 6.72 -9.26
N TYR A 65 0.47 7.64 -9.83
CA TYR A 65 -0.25 8.65 -9.05
C TYR A 65 -1.72 8.70 -9.46
N SER A 66 -2.59 8.88 -8.49
CA SER A 66 -3.99 9.25 -8.71
C SER A 66 -4.19 10.70 -8.28
N TRP A 67 -5.05 11.40 -9.01
CA TRP A 67 -5.33 12.82 -8.81
C TRP A 67 -6.83 12.99 -8.52
N MET A 68 -7.17 13.97 -7.69
CA MET A 68 -8.55 14.31 -7.32
C MET A 68 -9.36 13.13 -6.74
N LEU A 69 -8.73 12.28 -5.91
CA LEU A 69 -9.47 11.24 -5.19
C LEU A 69 -10.24 11.84 -4.01
N GLU A 70 -11.53 11.55 -3.95
CA GLU A 70 -12.41 11.91 -2.81
C GLU A 70 -12.50 10.79 -1.77
N THR A 71 -12.24 9.55 -2.21
CA THR A 71 -12.29 8.32 -1.42
C THR A 71 -11.09 7.42 -1.77
N PRO A 72 -10.66 6.53 -0.85
CA PRO A 72 -9.62 5.56 -1.14
C PRO A 72 -9.99 4.68 -2.35
N LYS A 73 -9.02 4.44 -3.21
CA LYS A 73 -9.21 3.73 -4.48
C LYS A 73 -8.61 2.34 -4.40
N LEU A 74 -9.41 1.33 -4.71
CA LEU A 74 -8.97 -0.06 -4.75
C LEU A 74 -7.73 -0.22 -5.64
N THR A 75 -6.74 -0.94 -5.12
CA THR A 75 -5.45 -1.21 -5.75
C THR A 75 -5.15 -2.70 -5.74
N HIS A 76 -4.27 -3.14 -6.64
CA HIS A 76 -3.93 -4.56 -6.80
C HIS A 76 -2.76 -5.00 -5.93
N LEU A 77 -2.01 -4.05 -5.38
CA LEU A 77 -0.73 -4.30 -4.71
C LEU A 77 -0.75 -3.72 -3.29
N TRP A 78 -0.01 -4.38 -2.41
CA TRP A 78 0.23 -3.92 -1.04
C TRP A 78 1.63 -3.32 -0.95
N GLY A 79 1.75 -2.15 -0.32
CA GLY A 79 3.02 -1.45 -0.12
C GLY A 79 3.45 -1.46 1.34
N ALA A 80 4.69 -1.84 1.62
CA ALA A 80 5.21 -1.94 2.98
C ALA A 80 5.43 -0.58 3.69
N GLY A 81 5.40 0.53 2.96
CA GLY A 81 5.65 1.86 3.51
C GLY A 81 4.57 2.37 4.47
N LEU A 82 3.33 1.96 4.26
CA LEU A 82 2.18 2.23 5.11
C LEU A 82 1.19 1.07 4.98
N SER A 83 0.67 0.58 6.09
CA SER A 83 -0.40 -0.41 6.11
C SER A 83 -1.31 -0.15 7.31
N PHE A 84 -2.57 0.18 7.05
CA PHE A 84 -3.57 0.47 8.05
C PHE A 84 -4.85 -0.34 7.80
N SER A 85 -5.24 -1.14 8.77
CA SER A 85 -6.43 -1.99 8.74
C SER A 85 -6.86 -2.33 10.15
N LYS A 86 -8.02 -2.99 10.29
CA LYS A 86 -8.43 -3.58 11.57
C LYS A 86 -7.51 -4.73 11.95
N CYS A 87 -7.35 -4.94 13.25
CA CYS A 87 -6.43 -5.93 13.81
C CYS A 87 -6.66 -7.37 13.33
N HIS A 88 -7.87 -7.72 12.91
CA HIS A 88 -8.17 -9.05 12.39
C HIS A 88 -7.38 -9.38 11.13
N ALA A 89 -6.92 -8.39 10.35
CA ALA A 89 -6.05 -8.62 9.21
C ALA A 89 -4.73 -9.31 9.62
N GLU A 90 -4.08 -8.78 10.66
CA GLU A 90 -2.81 -9.30 11.17
C GLU A 90 -2.98 -10.63 11.93
N ILE A 91 -4.12 -10.82 12.60
CA ILE A 91 -4.41 -12.06 13.35
C ILE A 91 -4.76 -13.22 12.39
N ASN A 92 -5.66 -12.96 11.42
CA ASN A 92 -6.16 -13.99 10.52
C ASN A 92 -5.15 -14.30 9.41
N VAL A 93 -4.38 -13.30 8.99
CA VAL A 93 -3.35 -13.42 7.97
C VAL A 93 -2.04 -12.93 8.57
N PRO A 94 -1.32 -13.76 9.35
CA PRO A 94 0.00 -13.37 9.87
C PRO A 94 1.03 -13.28 8.74
N TYR A 95 2.20 -12.68 8.98
CA TYR A 95 3.33 -12.78 8.05
C TYR A 95 3.80 -14.25 7.89
N ASP A 96 4.55 -14.55 6.83
CA ASP A 96 5.01 -15.91 6.58
C ASP A 96 6.22 -16.17 7.48
N PRO A 97 6.12 -17.10 8.44
CA PRO A 97 7.20 -17.34 9.40
C PRO A 97 8.46 -17.93 8.76
N ASN A 98 8.38 -18.40 7.52
CA ASN A 98 9.52 -18.94 6.77
C ASN A 98 10.19 -17.89 5.88
N HIS A 99 9.61 -16.70 5.76
CA HIS A 99 10.04 -15.64 4.86
C HIS A 99 11.13 -14.77 5.51
N ASN A 100 12.22 -15.41 5.96
CA ASN A 100 13.28 -14.76 6.73
C ASN A 100 14.25 -14.00 5.82
N GLN A 101 14.49 -12.71 6.11
CA GLN A 101 15.51 -11.87 5.46
C GLN A 101 15.34 -11.67 3.94
N VAL A 102 14.11 -11.76 3.44
CA VAL A 102 13.83 -11.43 2.03
C VAL A 102 13.31 -10.00 1.93
N PHE A 103 13.79 -9.31 0.89
CA PHE A 103 13.38 -7.94 0.56
C PHE A 103 12.63 -7.82 -0.76
N ASP A 104 12.83 -8.73 -1.71
CA ASP A 104 12.02 -8.74 -2.94
C ASP A 104 10.98 -9.85 -2.81
N GLY A 105 9.69 -9.54 -2.94
CA GLY A 105 8.61 -10.53 -3.01
C GLY A 105 7.85 -10.78 -1.70
N GLU A 106 8.32 -10.24 -0.59
CA GLU A 106 7.59 -10.14 0.67
C GLU A 106 6.30 -9.34 0.51
N GLU A 107 6.32 -8.23 -0.23
CA GLU A 107 5.12 -7.41 -0.49
C GLU A 107 4.07 -8.15 -1.31
N PHE A 108 4.50 -8.84 -2.37
CA PHE A 108 3.60 -9.65 -3.20
C PHE A 108 3.05 -10.85 -2.42
N SER A 109 3.89 -11.51 -1.62
CA SER A 109 3.47 -12.57 -0.71
C SER A 109 2.44 -12.06 0.29
N ARG A 110 2.64 -10.88 0.88
CA ARG A 110 1.71 -10.24 1.81
C ARG A 110 0.38 -9.92 1.13
N ALA A 111 0.43 -9.25 -0.02
CA ALA A 111 -0.72 -8.90 -0.85
C ALA A 111 -1.57 -10.13 -1.19
N THR A 112 -0.95 -11.18 -1.72
CA THR A 112 -1.64 -12.40 -2.16
C THR A 112 -2.33 -13.10 -1.01
N ARG A 113 -1.70 -13.16 0.16
CA ARG A 113 -2.27 -13.82 1.35
C ARG A 113 -3.45 -13.04 1.93
N LEU A 114 -3.38 -11.70 1.93
CA LEU A 114 -4.49 -10.85 2.31
C LEU A 114 -5.66 -11.02 1.33
N TRP A 115 -5.39 -10.88 0.02
CA TRP A 115 -6.41 -10.99 -1.02
C TRP A 115 -7.11 -12.34 -1.03
N THR A 116 -6.36 -13.44 -0.93
CA THR A 116 -6.95 -14.79 -0.87
C THR A 116 -7.74 -15.07 0.42
N ALA A 117 -7.56 -14.25 1.46
CA ALA A 117 -8.35 -14.29 2.68
C ALA A 117 -9.52 -13.29 2.70
N GLY A 118 -9.78 -12.59 1.58
CA GLY A 118 -10.91 -11.68 1.39
C GLY A 118 -10.63 -10.21 1.72
N TYR A 119 -9.37 -9.81 1.89
CA TYR A 119 -9.00 -8.41 2.11
C TYR A 119 -8.72 -7.68 0.82
N ASP A 120 -9.19 -6.44 0.74
CA ASP A 120 -8.98 -5.56 -0.40
C ASP A 120 -8.00 -4.44 -0.05
N MET A 121 -7.08 -4.17 -0.96
CA MET A 121 -6.08 -3.11 -0.79
C MET A 121 -6.59 -1.81 -1.40
N TYR A 122 -6.33 -0.70 -0.72
CA TYR A 122 -6.70 0.66 -1.11
C TYR A 122 -5.51 1.61 -0.99
#